data_AF-A0A972RFW5-F1
#
_entry.id   AF-A0A972RFW5-F1
#
_cell.length_a   1.000
_cell.length_b   1.000
_cell.length_c   1.000
_cell.angle_alpha   90.00
_cell.angle_beta   90.00
_cell.angle_gamma   90.00
#
_symmetry.space_group_name_H-M   'P 1'
#
loop_
_entity.id
_entity.type
_entity.pdbx_description
1 polymer ?
#
loop_
_entity_poly.entity_id
_entity_poly.type
_entity_poly.pdbx_seq_one_letter_code
_entity_poly.pdbx_strand_id
1 'polypeptide(L)'
;METLSIAFEERLQEIVSYLEFLGGIENEAMSGPPRLGQNGALITTQQQRILYSGVFLQLYNLVEATVVRCLDSITEVALVQNSRSPSDLTEDLRREWVRVIARTHTDLNHNNRLKSALDLCQHFVESLPVEGFKVEKGGGGNWDDSAIEEITSRLGLLLKVSPEVSSQVKRPLKDDLGALALIKRFRNLLAHGSISFVECGGNWTVGDLRDLTTRTGDYLREVVNAFDAYIARHEYLIPSKRPAKV
;
A
#
# COMPACT_ATOMS: atom_id res chain seq x y z
N MET A 1 -17.91 3.54 -10.07
CA MET A 1 -16.52 3.17 -9.80
C MET A 1 -16.14 3.92 -8.54
N GLU A 2 -15.87 3.19 -7.47
CA GLU A 2 -15.44 3.78 -6.20
C GLU A 2 -14.11 4.49 -6.40
N THR A 3 -13.94 5.70 -5.87
CA THR A 3 -12.67 6.43 -6.00
C THR A 3 -11.61 5.79 -5.09
N LEU A 4 -10.32 5.92 -5.43
CA LEU A 4 -9.22 5.40 -4.61
C LEU A 4 -9.33 5.87 -3.15
N SER A 5 -9.69 7.14 -2.99
CA SER A 5 -9.93 7.77 -1.70
C SER A 5 -11.05 7.09 -0.89
N ILE A 6 -12.21 6.80 -1.49
CA ILE A 6 -13.32 6.16 -0.76
C ILE A 6 -12.92 4.76 -0.29
N ALA A 7 -12.34 3.94 -1.17
CA ALA A 7 -11.94 2.57 -0.84
C ALA A 7 -10.86 2.51 0.25
N PHE A 8 -9.99 3.52 0.31
CA PHE A 8 -9.00 3.68 1.37
C PHE A 8 -9.66 4.07 2.70
N GLU A 9 -10.53 5.08 2.71
CA GLU A 9 -11.20 5.56 3.93
C GLU A 9 -12.12 4.50 4.53
N GLU A 10 -12.86 3.73 3.73
CA GLU A 10 -13.70 2.64 4.21
C GLU A 10 -12.87 1.60 4.99
N ARG A 11 -11.73 1.19 4.44
CA ARG A 11 -10.82 0.24 5.11
C ARG A 11 -10.14 0.84 6.34
N LEU A 12 -9.77 2.12 6.31
CA LEU A 12 -9.23 2.79 7.49
C LEU A 12 -10.27 2.85 8.60
N GLN A 13 -11.53 3.13 8.26
CA GLN A 13 -12.63 3.21 9.21
C GLN A 13 -12.94 1.86 9.89
N GLU A 14 -12.76 0.73 9.19
CA GLU A 14 -12.82 -0.60 9.80
C GLU A 14 -11.81 -0.75 10.96
N ILE A 15 -10.57 -0.28 10.76
CA ILE A 15 -9.51 -0.31 11.78
C ILE A 15 -9.82 0.65 12.93
N VAL A 16 -10.31 1.85 12.62
CA VAL A 16 -10.72 2.83 13.64
C VAL A 16 -11.84 2.25 14.51
N SER A 17 -12.86 1.64 13.92
CA SER A 17 -13.93 0.95 14.64
C SER A 17 -13.39 -0.18 15.53
N TYR A 18 -12.43 -0.96 15.04
CA TYR A 18 -11.76 -1.97 15.85
C TYR A 18 -11.00 -1.36 17.04
N LEU A 19 -10.31 -0.23 16.86
CA LEU A 19 -9.60 0.48 17.93
C LEU A 19 -10.54 1.15 18.95
N GLU A 20 -11.75 1.53 18.55
CA GLU A 20 -12.79 1.97 19.49
C GLU A 20 -13.20 0.81 20.41
N PHE A 21 -13.44 -0.37 19.85
CA PHE A 21 -13.72 -1.58 20.61
C PHE A 21 -12.58 -1.94 21.57
N LEU A 22 -11.32 -1.93 21.09
CA LEU A 22 -10.17 -2.20 21.96
C LEU A 22 -10.03 -1.17 23.07
N GLY A 23 -10.30 0.11 22.79
CA GLY A 23 -10.29 1.17 23.80
C GLY A 23 -11.34 0.95 24.89
N GLY A 24 -12.52 0.44 24.54
CA GLY A 24 -13.53 0.03 25.52
C GLY A 24 -13.02 -1.07 26.46
N ILE A 25 -12.35 -2.09 25.91
CA ILE A 25 -11.76 -3.18 26.69
C ILE A 25 -10.65 -2.66 27.62
N GLU A 26 -9.75 -1.82 27.10
CA GLU A 26 -8.63 -1.27 27.88
C GLU A 26 -9.13 -0.38 29.03
N ASN A 27 -10.18 0.42 28.79
CA ASN A 27 -10.78 1.26 29.82
C ASN A 27 -11.43 0.43 30.94
N GLU A 28 -12.21 -0.59 30.59
CA GLU A 28 -12.81 -1.50 31.58
C GLU A 28 -11.72 -2.22 32.40
N ALA A 29 -10.60 -2.57 31.77
CA ALA A 29 -9.49 -3.25 32.42
C ALA A 29 -8.87 -2.45 33.58
N MET A 30 -9.01 -1.12 33.58
CA MET A 30 -8.56 -0.25 34.67
C MET A 30 -9.37 -0.45 35.96
N SER A 31 -10.63 -0.87 35.86
CA SER A 31 -11.53 -1.09 37.02
C SER A 31 -11.57 -2.56 37.44
N GLY A 32 -10.83 -3.43 36.77
CA GLY A 32 -10.78 -4.87 36.99
C GLY A 32 -10.87 -5.64 35.67
N PRO A 33 -10.71 -6.98 35.68
CA PRO A 33 -10.75 -7.78 34.47
C PRO A 33 -12.07 -7.59 33.68
N PRO A 34 -12.04 -7.15 32.41
CA PRO A 34 -13.25 -6.87 31.63
C PRO A 34 -14.12 -8.12 31.46
N ARG A 35 -15.43 -7.95 31.37
CA ARG A 35 -16.40 -9.04 31.21
C ARG A 35 -17.36 -8.82 30.06
N LEU A 36 -17.73 -9.90 29.38
CA LEU A 36 -18.77 -9.90 28.36
C LEU A 36 -20.17 -9.95 29.00
N GLY A 37 -20.64 -8.82 29.54
CA GLY A 37 -21.89 -8.74 30.31
C GLY A 37 -21.72 -9.17 31.76
N GLN A 38 -22.77 -9.02 32.58
CA GLN A 38 -22.65 -9.14 34.05
C GLN A 38 -22.14 -10.51 34.54
N ASN A 39 -22.56 -11.60 33.89
CA ASN A 39 -22.17 -12.98 34.24
C ASN A 39 -21.35 -13.65 33.14
N GLY A 40 -20.83 -12.89 32.18
CA GLY A 40 -20.11 -13.46 31.05
C GLY A 40 -18.65 -13.78 31.32
N ALA A 41 -18.00 -14.27 30.27
CA ALA A 41 -16.59 -14.62 30.28
C ALA A 41 -15.71 -13.38 30.55
N LEU A 42 -14.64 -13.62 31.32
CA LEU A 42 -13.58 -12.66 31.54
C LEU A 42 -12.71 -12.53 30.29
N ILE A 43 -12.39 -11.28 29.93
CA ILE A 43 -11.38 -10.98 28.91
C ILE A 43 -10.03 -10.92 29.61
N THR A 44 -9.26 -11.99 29.46
CA THR A 44 -7.92 -12.11 30.04
C THR A 44 -6.92 -11.17 29.37
N THR A 45 -5.84 -10.83 30.06
CA THR A 45 -4.71 -10.06 29.48
C THR A 45 -4.12 -10.77 28.25
N GLN A 46 -4.12 -12.11 28.23
CA GLN A 46 -3.68 -12.88 27.07
C GLN A 46 -4.57 -12.59 25.86
N GLN A 47 -5.90 -12.60 26.03
CA GLN A 47 -6.85 -12.29 24.96
C GLN A 47 -6.72 -10.83 24.49
N GLN A 48 -6.50 -9.88 25.41
CA GLN A 48 -6.25 -8.47 25.04
C GLN A 48 -5.03 -8.33 24.13
N ARG A 49 -3.91 -8.98 24.47
CA ARG A 49 -2.69 -8.96 23.64
C ARG A 49 -2.91 -9.61 22.27
N ILE A 50 -3.70 -10.69 22.21
CA ILE A 50 -4.09 -11.31 20.93
C ILE A 50 -4.91 -10.33 20.10
N LEU A 51 -5.84 -9.60 20.71
CA LEU A 51 -6.64 -8.59 20.00
C LEU A 51 -5.76 -7.44 19.48
N TYR A 52 -4.83 -6.94 20.29
CA TYR A 52 -3.93 -5.84 19.93
C TYR A 52 -3.03 -6.21 18.74
N SER A 53 -2.48 -7.42 18.75
CA SER A 53 -1.63 -7.88 17.65
C SER A 53 -2.37 -8.00 16.30
N GLY A 54 -3.70 -8.18 16.32
CA GLY A 54 -4.54 -8.12 15.12
C GLY A 54 -4.48 -6.79 14.38
N VAL A 55 -4.22 -5.67 15.08
CA VAL A 55 -4.11 -4.34 14.48
C VAL A 55 -2.95 -4.27 13.48
N PHE A 56 -1.80 -4.89 13.76
CA PHE A 56 -0.67 -4.91 12.82
C PHE A 56 -1.01 -5.59 11.49
N LEU A 57 -1.83 -6.66 11.55
CA LEU A 57 -2.27 -7.36 10.34
C LEU A 57 -3.26 -6.50 9.53
N GLN A 58 -4.20 -5.85 10.21
CA GLN A 58 -5.15 -4.95 9.56
C GLN A 58 -4.45 -3.74 8.92
N LEU A 59 -3.52 -3.11 9.65
CA LEU A 59 -2.73 -1.99 9.14
C LEU A 59 -1.86 -2.40 7.95
N TYR A 60 -1.23 -3.57 8.01
CA TYR A 60 -0.46 -4.05 6.87
C TYR A 60 -1.36 -4.31 5.66
N ASN A 61 -2.53 -4.90 5.87
CA ASN A 61 -3.51 -5.11 4.80
C ASN A 61 -3.98 -3.78 4.20
N LEU A 62 -4.19 -2.75 5.03
CA LEU A 62 -4.51 -1.39 4.56
C LEU A 62 -3.40 -0.86 3.66
N VAL A 63 -2.13 -0.90 4.10
CA VAL A 63 -0.98 -0.45 3.30
C VAL A 63 -0.93 -1.20 1.97
N GLU A 64 -0.93 -2.53 2.00
CA GLU A 64 -0.81 -3.35 0.80
C GLU A 64 -1.98 -3.11 -0.16
N ALA A 65 -3.21 -3.14 0.33
CA ALA A 65 -4.38 -2.95 -0.53
C ALA A 65 -4.44 -1.55 -1.14
N THR A 66 -4.03 -0.52 -0.39
CA THR A 66 -3.99 0.85 -0.88
C THR A 66 -2.99 0.98 -2.02
N VAL A 67 -1.75 0.52 -1.83
CA VAL A 67 -0.71 0.60 -2.86
C VAL A 67 -1.12 -0.20 -4.09
N VAL A 68 -1.63 -1.42 -3.91
CA VAL A 68 -2.07 -2.28 -5.01
C VAL A 68 -3.17 -1.61 -5.83
N ARG A 69 -4.20 -1.06 -5.18
CA ARG A 69 -5.27 -0.33 -5.86
C ARG A 69 -4.76 0.90 -6.60
N CYS A 70 -3.82 1.64 -6.03
CA CYS A 70 -3.18 2.79 -6.67
C CYS A 70 -2.47 2.38 -7.96
N LEU A 71 -1.69 1.30 -7.94
CA LEU A 71 -1.00 0.76 -9.11
C LEU A 71 -1.99 0.24 -10.16
N ASP A 72 -3.00 -0.54 -9.73
CA ASP A 72 -4.02 -1.08 -10.62
C ASP A 72 -4.80 0.05 -11.31
N SER A 73 -5.08 1.16 -10.62
CA SER A 73 -5.81 2.31 -11.18
C SER A 73 -5.06 3.01 -12.32
N ILE A 74 -3.73 3.09 -12.26
CA ILE A 74 -2.92 3.57 -13.38
C ILE A 74 -3.14 2.67 -14.60
N THR A 75 -3.12 1.35 -14.38
CA THR A 75 -3.19 0.40 -15.48
C THR A 75 -4.60 0.29 -16.09
N GLU A 76 -5.63 0.18 -15.27
CA GLU A 76 -7.00 -0.06 -15.72
C GLU A 76 -7.66 1.21 -16.28
N VAL A 77 -7.64 2.30 -15.50
CA VAL A 77 -8.37 3.53 -15.85
C VAL A 77 -7.54 4.39 -16.81
N ALA A 78 -6.25 4.55 -16.52
CA ALA A 78 -5.43 5.51 -17.25
C ALA A 78 -4.94 4.97 -18.60
N LEU A 79 -4.62 3.67 -18.69
CA LEU A 79 -3.97 3.08 -19.87
C LEU A 79 -4.90 2.20 -20.71
N VAL A 80 -5.60 1.25 -20.10
CA VAL A 80 -6.45 0.28 -20.81
C VAL A 80 -7.73 0.91 -21.35
N GLN A 81 -8.50 1.62 -20.50
CA GLN A 81 -9.76 2.26 -20.92
C GLN A 81 -9.57 3.32 -22.01
N ASN A 82 -8.37 3.90 -22.13
CA ASN A 82 -8.06 4.95 -23.10
C ASN A 82 -7.25 4.42 -24.31
N SER A 83 -7.07 3.10 -24.42
CA SER A 83 -6.34 2.42 -25.51
C SER A 83 -5.02 3.11 -25.88
N ARG A 84 -4.23 3.50 -24.86
CA ARG A 84 -2.99 4.26 -25.06
C ARG A 84 -1.88 3.37 -25.62
N SER A 85 -1.10 3.90 -26.56
CA SER A 85 0.07 3.20 -27.09
C SER A 85 1.29 3.43 -26.19
N PRO A 86 2.31 2.55 -26.22
CA PRO A 86 3.56 2.75 -25.49
C PRO A 86 4.26 4.08 -25.82
N SER A 87 4.06 4.58 -27.04
CA SER A 87 4.64 5.84 -27.52
C SER A 87 4.05 7.09 -26.86
N ASP A 88 2.85 6.98 -26.27
CA ASP A 88 2.16 8.08 -25.60
C ASP A 88 2.63 8.26 -24.15
N LEU A 89 3.29 7.25 -23.56
CA LEU A 89 3.72 7.24 -22.16
C LEU A 89 4.95 8.11 -21.91
N THR A 90 5.10 8.65 -20.70
CA THR A 90 6.37 9.23 -20.23
C THR A 90 7.52 8.22 -20.30
N GLU A 91 8.77 8.71 -20.26
CA GLU A 91 9.94 7.82 -20.31
C GLU A 91 9.95 6.84 -19.13
N ASP A 92 9.67 7.31 -17.91
CA ASP A 92 9.66 6.48 -16.71
C ASP A 92 8.62 5.35 -16.80
N LEU A 93 7.38 5.69 -17.14
CA LEU A 93 6.33 4.69 -17.26
C LEU A 93 6.53 3.76 -18.45
N ARG A 94 7.06 4.27 -19.58
CA ARG A 94 7.44 3.43 -20.72
C ARG A 94 8.55 2.45 -20.34
N ARG A 95 9.55 2.89 -19.57
CA ARG A 95 10.63 2.02 -19.08
C ARG A 95 10.08 0.92 -18.19
N GLU A 96 9.12 1.23 -17.32
CA GLU A 96 8.45 0.24 -16.48
C GLU A 96 7.61 -0.74 -17.33
N TRP A 97 6.88 -0.24 -18.33
CA TRP A 97 6.16 -1.08 -19.28
C TRP A 97 7.10 -2.03 -20.04
N VAL A 98 8.22 -1.53 -20.57
CA VAL A 98 9.25 -2.35 -21.22
C VAL A 98 9.79 -3.41 -20.26
N ARG A 99 10.09 -3.05 -19.01
CA ARG A 99 10.59 -3.98 -17.99
C ARG A 99 9.64 -5.18 -17.80
N VAL A 100 8.34 -4.95 -17.82
CA VAL A 100 7.31 -5.99 -17.67
C VAL A 100 7.18 -6.82 -18.95
N ILE A 101 6.96 -6.19 -20.11
CA ILE A 101 6.72 -6.90 -21.38
C ILE A 101 7.97 -7.64 -21.87
N ALA A 102 9.13 -6.98 -21.83
CA ALA A 102 10.40 -7.59 -22.20
C ALA A 102 10.97 -8.49 -21.07
N ARG A 103 10.29 -8.54 -19.91
CA ARG A 103 10.64 -9.39 -18.76
C ARG A 103 12.10 -9.26 -18.33
N THR A 104 12.64 -8.04 -18.39
CA THR A 104 14.08 -7.74 -18.23
C THR A 104 14.60 -7.99 -16.81
N HIS A 105 13.69 -8.22 -15.88
CA HIS A 105 13.98 -8.46 -14.47
C HIS A 105 13.97 -9.97 -14.12
N THR A 106 13.72 -10.85 -15.09
CA THR A 106 13.71 -12.31 -14.91
C THR A 106 14.82 -12.98 -15.70
N ASP A 107 15.33 -14.10 -15.18
CA ASP A 107 16.22 -14.97 -15.93
C ASP A 107 15.45 -15.75 -16.99
N LEU A 108 15.71 -15.42 -18.26
CA LEU A 108 15.09 -16.05 -19.42
C LEU A 108 16.13 -16.83 -20.22
N ASN A 109 15.72 -18.00 -20.71
CA ASN A 109 16.46 -18.69 -21.76
C ASN A 109 16.40 -17.90 -23.09
N HIS A 110 17.29 -18.26 -24.03
CA HIS A 110 17.43 -17.57 -25.32
C HIS A 110 16.11 -17.48 -26.11
N ASN A 111 15.30 -18.55 -26.14
CA ASN A 111 14.04 -18.57 -26.89
C ASN A 111 13.00 -17.63 -26.26
N ASN A 112 12.86 -17.65 -24.93
CA ASN A 112 11.93 -16.77 -24.22
C ASN A 112 12.33 -15.31 -24.33
N ARG A 113 13.64 -15.02 -24.29
CA ARG A 113 14.16 -13.66 -24.50
C ARG A 113 13.87 -13.15 -25.90
N LEU A 114 14.08 -13.97 -26.93
CA LEU A 114 13.73 -13.63 -28.32
C LEU A 114 12.23 -13.38 -28.46
N LYS A 115 11.39 -14.24 -27.90
CA LYS A 115 9.94 -14.06 -27.91
C LYS A 115 9.53 -12.72 -27.30
N SER A 116 10.00 -12.42 -26.08
CA SER A 116 9.72 -11.14 -25.41
C SER A 116 10.21 -9.92 -26.22
N ALA A 117 11.34 -10.04 -26.93
CA ALA A 117 11.83 -8.98 -27.80
C ALA A 117 10.93 -8.80 -29.04
N LEU A 118 10.46 -9.88 -29.66
CA LEU A 118 9.52 -9.83 -30.79
C LEU A 118 8.18 -9.24 -30.36
N ASP A 119 7.62 -9.67 -29.22
CA ASP A 119 6.38 -9.14 -28.66
C ASP A 119 6.50 -7.62 -28.40
N LEU A 120 7.63 -7.18 -27.84
CA LEU A 120 7.91 -5.76 -27.65
C LEU A 120 7.96 -4.99 -28.99
N CYS A 121 8.70 -5.51 -29.97
CA CYS A 121 8.81 -4.89 -31.29
C CYS A 121 7.45 -4.79 -31.99
N GLN A 122 6.61 -5.81 -31.87
CA GLN A 122 5.27 -5.83 -32.45
C GLN A 122 4.42 -4.68 -31.92
N HIS A 123 4.44 -4.40 -30.61
CA HIS A 123 3.71 -3.28 -30.03
C HIS A 123 4.11 -1.92 -30.63
N PHE A 124 5.41 -1.72 -30.93
CA PHE A 124 5.88 -0.49 -31.55
C PHE A 124 5.56 -0.41 -33.04
N VAL A 125 5.74 -1.50 -33.79
CA VAL A 125 5.49 -1.54 -35.24
C VAL A 125 4.01 -1.41 -35.56
N GLU A 126 3.16 -2.12 -34.82
CA GLU A 126 1.70 -2.15 -35.03
C GLU A 126 0.96 -1.09 -34.20
N SER A 127 1.68 -0.30 -33.38
CA SER A 127 1.09 0.71 -32.49
C SER A 127 -0.01 0.15 -31.58
N LEU A 128 0.20 -1.08 -31.07
CA LEU A 128 -0.75 -1.76 -30.21
C LEU A 128 -0.91 -1.02 -28.87
N PRO A 129 -2.10 -1.07 -28.24
CA PRO A 129 -2.31 -0.49 -26.93
C PRO A 129 -1.48 -1.21 -25.86
N VAL A 130 -1.31 -0.55 -24.72
CA VAL A 130 -0.65 -1.08 -23.51
C VAL A 130 -1.58 -2.06 -22.79
N GLU A 131 -1.97 -3.14 -23.46
CA GLU A 131 -2.85 -4.17 -22.91
C GLU A 131 -2.08 -5.11 -21.96
N GLY A 132 -2.71 -5.50 -20.85
CA GLY A 132 -2.13 -6.46 -19.91
C GLY A 132 -0.96 -5.94 -19.07
N PHE A 133 -0.59 -4.66 -19.18
CA PHE A 133 0.42 -4.06 -18.32
C PHE A 133 -0.09 -3.98 -16.88
N LYS A 134 0.57 -4.72 -15.99
CA LYS A 134 0.42 -4.58 -14.55
C LYS A 134 1.76 -4.18 -13.97
N VAL A 135 1.79 -3.08 -13.23
CA VAL A 135 3.00 -2.69 -12.52
C VAL A 135 3.31 -3.80 -11.52
N GLU A 136 4.48 -4.42 -11.65
CA GLU A 136 4.87 -5.45 -10.72
C GLU A 136 5.10 -4.84 -9.34
N LYS A 137 4.45 -5.44 -8.34
CA LYS A 137 4.65 -5.09 -6.93
C LYS A 137 6.12 -5.35 -6.60
N GLY A 138 6.90 -4.28 -6.41
CA GLY A 138 8.28 -4.39 -5.93
C GLY A 138 8.34 -5.13 -4.59
N GLY A 139 9.45 -5.83 -4.34
CA GLY A 139 9.76 -6.38 -3.02
C GLY A 139 8.93 -7.57 -2.53
N GLY A 140 8.18 -8.25 -3.40
CA GLY A 140 7.44 -9.47 -3.04
C GLY A 140 6.25 -9.22 -2.11
N GLY A 141 5.65 -8.03 -2.16
CA GLY A 141 4.52 -7.66 -1.30
C GLY A 141 4.94 -7.37 0.14
N ASN A 142 6.07 -6.66 0.31
CA ASN A 142 6.65 -6.19 1.57
C ASN A 142 6.71 -4.65 1.59
N TRP A 143 5.56 -4.01 1.72
CA TRP A 143 5.42 -2.56 1.61
C TRP A 143 5.84 -1.83 2.89
N ASP A 144 6.69 -0.83 2.71
CA ASP A 144 6.98 0.24 3.67
C ASP A 144 7.04 1.58 2.93
N ASP A 145 7.30 2.67 3.65
CA ASP A 145 7.38 4.03 3.09
C ASP A 145 8.47 4.12 2.01
N SER A 146 9.63 3.50 2.23
CA SER A 146 10.73 3.47 1.26
C SER A 146 10.35 2.73 -0.03
N ALA A 147 9.67 1.59 0.07
CA ALA A 147 9.18 0.85 -1.10
C ALA A 147 8.11 1.64 -1.88
N ILE A 148 7.29 2.43 -1.19
CA ILE A 148 6.30 3.33 -1.80
C ILE A 148 6.99 4.49 -2.53
N GLU A 149 8.01 5.09 -1.93
CA GLU A 149 8.83 6.14 -2.57
C GLU A 149 9.55 5.59 -3.82
N GLU A 150 10.10 4.38 -3.74
CA GLU A 150 10.78 3.74 -4.88
C GLU A 150 9.82 3.46 -6.04
N ILE A 151 8.64 2.88 -5.77
CA ILE A 151 7.70 2.56 -6.85
C ILE A 151 7.11 3.82 -7.49
N THR A 152 6.83 4.86 -6.71
CA THR A 152 6.33 6.14 -7.26
C THR A 152 7.39 6.80 -8.13
N SER A 153 8.66 6.80 -7.69
CA SER A 153 9.78 7.27 -8.51
C SER A 153 9.91 6.50 -9.83
N ARG A 154 9.77 5.17 -9.81
CA ARG A 154 9.83 4.33 -11.03
C ARG A 154 8.74 4.66 -12.05
N LEU A 155 7.59 5.12 -11.58
CA LEU A 155 6.46 5.51 -12.42
C LEU A 155 6.56 6.96 -12.92
N GLY A 156 7.59 7.71 -12.52
CA GLY A 156 7.69 9.14 -12.77
C GLY A 156 6.61 9.94 -12.02
N LEU A 157 6.04 9.38 -10.96
CA LEU A 157 5.07 10.03 -10.10
C LEU A 157 5.83 10.77 -9.00
N LEU A 158 5.67 12.10 -8.94
CA LEU A 158 6.23 12.89 -7.86
C LEU A 158 5.36 12.76 -6.60
N LEU A 159 5.77 11.89 -5.69
CA LEU A 159 5.08 11.67 -4.43
C LEU A 159 5.27 12.89 -3.52
N LYS A 160 4.23 13.74 -3.43
CA LYS A 160 4.24 14.92 -2.57
C LYS A 160 3.59 14.61 -1.23
N VAL A 161 4.43 14.32 -0.25
CA VAL A 161 4.02 14.18 1.16
C VAL A 161 4.37 15.47 1.88
N SER A 162 3.47 15.97 2.73
CA SER A 162 3.72 17.14 3.55
C SER A 162 4.88 16.88 4.52
N PRO A 163 5.70 17.90 4.86
CA PRO A 163 6.83 17.70 5.76
C PRO A 163 6.42 17.15 7.13
N GLU A 164 5.25 17.55 7.63
CA GLU A 164 4.68 17.06 8.88
C GLU A 164 4.41 15.55 8.80
N VAL A 165 3.64 15.10 7.79
CA VAL A 165 3.28 13.68 7.62
C VAL A 165 4.52 12.83 7.34
N SER A 166 5.44 13.31 6.51
CA SER A 166 6.71 12.62 6.22
C SER A 166 7.58 12.47 7.47
N SER A 167 7.66 13.52 8.30
CA SER A 167 8.38 13.45 9.57
C SER A 167 7.71 12.49 10.55
N GLN A 168 6.37 12.51 10.66
CA GLN A 168 5.63 11.67 11.60
C GLN A 168 5.71 10.19 11.26
N VAL A 169 5.61 9.82 9.98
CA VAL A 169 5.65 8.42 9.54
C VAL A 169 7.05 7.81 9.69
N LYS A 170 8.11 8.61 9.49
CA LYS A 170 9.51 8.19 9.62
C LYS A 170 10.03 8.26 11.05
N ARG A 171 9.39 9.05 11.93
CA ARG A 171 9.77 9.17 13.33
C ARG A 171 9.72 7.79 14.01
N PRO A 172 10.82 7.34 14.63
CA PRO A 172 10.84 6.06 15.32
C PRO A 172 9.78 5.95 16.42
N LEU A 173 9.08 4.81 16.42
CA LEU A 173 8.14 4.43 17.48
C LEU A 173 8.74 3.37 18.39
N LYS A 174 9.35 2.34 17.79
CA LYS A 174 9.94 1.21 18.50
C LYS A 174 11.04 0.57 17.67
N ASP A 175 12.08 0.08 18.33
CA ASP A 175 13.24 -0.56 17.71
C ASP A 175 13.87 0.28 16.58
N ASP A 176 13.87 1.61 16.74
CA ASP A 176 14.33 2.58 15.75
C ASP A 176 13.60 2.54 14.40
N LEU A 177 12.40 1.96 14.34
CA LEU A 177 11.57 1.87 13.13
C LEU A 177 10.44 2.90 13.14
N GLY A 178 10.24 3.53 11.96
CA GLY A 178 9.05 4.31 11.65
C GLY A 178 7.79 3.43 11.50
N ALA A 179 6.64 4.07 11.31
CA ALA A 179 5.33 3.42 11.38
C ALA A 179 5.20 2.24 10.41
N LEU A 180 5.42 2.46 9.11
CA LEU A 180 5.23 1.43 8.08
C LEU A 180 6.24 0.28 8.19
N ALA A 181 7.51 0.60 8.45
CA ALA A 181 8.56 -0.39 8.67
C ALA A 181 8.24 -1.30 9.88
N LEU A 182 7.70 -0.72 10.95
CA LEU A 182 7.30 -1.45 12.14
C LEU A 182 6.11 -2.38 11.87
N ILE A 183 5.07 -1.90 11.18
CA ILE A 183 3.91 -2.69 10.78
C ILE A 183 4.34 -3.88 9.91
N LYS A 184 5.15 -3.64 8.89
CA LYS A 184 5.74 -4.67 8.03
C LYS A 184 6.51 -5.72 8.83
N ARG A 185 7.35 -5.29 9.78
CA ARG A 185 8.11 -6.21 10.63
C ARG A 185 7.21 -7.10 11.47
N PHE A 186 6.23 -6.54 12.18
CA PHE A 186 5.33 -7.35 13.02
C PHE A 186 4.45 -8.29 12.19
N ARG A 187 3.94 -7.85 11.03
CA ARG A 187 3.23 -8.73 10.09
C ARG A 187 4.12 -9.90 9.65
N ASN A 188 5.38 -9.65 9.31
CA ASN A 188 6.30 -10.71 8.88
C ASN A 188 6.64 -11.68 10.01
N LEU A 189 6.92 -11.18 11.22
CA LEU A 189 7.19 -12.04 12.38
C LEU A 189 6.00 -12.93 12.73
N LEU A 190 4.77 -12.38 12.66
CA LEU A 190 3.54 -13.16 12.85
C LEU A 190 3.32 -14.19 11.73
N ALA A 191 3.47 -13.79 10.46
CA ALA A 191 3.24 -14.66 9.31
C ALA A 191 4.24 -15.82 9.22
N HIS A 192 5.49 -15.60 9.63
CA HIS A 192 6.52 -16.64 9.69
C HIS A 192 6.49 -17.46 10.99
N GLY A 193 5.56 -17.17 11.91
CA GLY A 193 5.46 -17.84 13.20
C GLY A 193 6.66 -17.62 14.12
N SER A 194 7.46 -16.56 13.88
CA SER A 194 8.63 -16.21 14.68
C SER A 194 8.24 -15.66 16.06
N ILE A 195 7.04 -15.09 16.18
CA ILE A 195 6.43 -14.67 17.44
C ILE A 195 4.95 -15.07 17.44
N SER A 196 4.40 -15.31 18.62
CA SER A 196 2.96 -15.47 18.84
C SER A 196 2.23 -14.12 18.87
N PHE A 197 0.90 -14.16 18.71
CA PHE A 197 0.03 -12.99 18.88
C PHE A 197 0.16 -12.35 20.27
N VAL A 198 0.36 -13.16 21.31
CA VAL A 198 0.52 -12.68 22.69
C VAL A 198 1.83 -11.91 22.85
N GLU A 199 2.93 -12.43 22.28
CA GLU A 199 4.24 -11.76 22.30
C GLU A 199 4.20 -10.46 21.49
N CYS A 200 3.56 -10.49 20.31
CA CYS A 200 3.39 -9.31 19.45
C CYS A 200 2.64 -8.18 20.18
N GLY A 201 1.51 -8.50 20.83
CA GLY A 201 0.69 -7.52 21.55
C GLY A 201 1.20 -7.15 22.95
N GLY A 202 2.29 -7.75 23.43
CA GLY A 202 2.70 -7.71 24.84
C GLY A 202 3.13 -6.35 25.39
N ASN A 203 3.43 -5.38 24.52
CA ASN A 203 4.05 -4.09 24.85
C ASN A 203 3.42 -2.94 24.05
N TRP A 204 2.09 -2.95 23.94
CA TRP A 204 1.31 -1.97 23.19
C TRP A 204 0.08 -1.58 24.00
N THR A 205 -0.22 -0.29 24.03
CA THR A 205 -1.51 0.25 24.50
C THR A 205 -2.43 0.57 23.31
N VAL A 206 -3.72 0.76 23.55
CA VAL A 206 -4.62 1.24 22.48
C VAL A 206 -4.22 2.64 22.02
N GLY A 207 -3.68 3.48 22.90
CA GLY A 207 -3.12 4.78 22.55
C GLY A 207 -1.99 4.68 21.53
N ASP A 208 -1.03 3.77 21.74
CA ASP A 208 0.08 3.55 20.81
C ASP A 208 -0.42 3.04 19.45
N LEU A 209 -1.40 2.12 19.45
CA LEU A 209 -1.99 1.58 18.22
C LEU A 209 -2.80 2.63 17.46
N ARG A 210 -3.44 3.57 18.15
CA ARG A 210 -4.10 4.74 17.54
C ARG A 210 -3.08 5.67 16.90
N ASP A 211 -1.99 6.03 17.59
CA ASP A 211 -0.91 6.86 17.01
C ASP A 211 -0.31 6.19 15.77
N LEU A 212 -0.03 4.88 15.83
CA LEU A 212 0.45 4.12 14.67
C LEU A 212 -0.54 4.14 13.50
N THR A 213 -1.84 4.01 13.79
CA THR A 213 -2.91 4.05 12.79
C THR A 213 -3.06 5.43 12.17
N THR A 214 -3.03 6.50 12.96
CA THR A 214 -3.08 7.89 12.48
C THR A 214 -1.91 8.19 11.55
N ARG A 215 -0.68 7.92 11.97
CA ARG A 215 0.52 8.16 11.13
C ARG A 215 0.48 7.40 9.81
N THR A 216 0.01 6.15 9.86
CA THR A 216 -0.13 5.31 8.66
C THR A 216 -1.24 5.83 7.76
N GLY A 217 -2.40 6.18 8.33
CA GLY A 217 -3.54 6.71 7.61
C GLY A 217 -3.24 8.03 6.93
N ASP A 218 -2.61 8.98 7.63
CA ASP A 218 -2.27 10.29 7.08
C ASP A 218 -1.28 10.18 5.93
N TYR A 219 -0.26 9.32 6.07
CA TYR A 219 0.69 9.05 4.98
C TYR A 219 0.01 8.42 3.77
N LEU A 220 -0.78 7.37 3.96
CA LEU A 220 -1.47 6.68 2.87
C LEU A 220 -2.50 7.59 2.17
N ARG A 221 -3.15 8.49 2.91
CA ARG A 221 -4.07 9.48 2.34
C ARG A 221 -3.34 10.42 1.38
N GLU A 222 -2.15 10.90 1.74
CA GLU A 222 -1.35 11.73 0.85
C GLU A 222 -0.80 10.94 -0.35
N VAL A 223 -0.45 9.66 -0.17
CA VAL A 223 -0.11 8.75 -1.28
C VAL A 223 -1.28 8.63 -2.25
N VAL A 224 -2.48 8.30 -1.76
CA VAL A 224 -3.69 8.18 -2.59
C VAL A 224 -3.96 9.47 -3.36
N ASN A 225 -3.90 10.63 -2.67
CA ASN A 225 -4.08 11.94 -3.31
C ASN A 225 -3.05 12.19 -4.42
N ALA A 226 -1.80 11.75 -4.24
CA ALA A 226 -0.77 11.89 -5.27
C ALA A 226 -1.07 11.03 -6.50
N PHE A 227 -1.55 9.79 -6.32
CA PHE A 227 -2.00 8.92 -7.42
C PHE A 227 -3.25 9.48 -8.13
N ASP A 228 -4.26 9.92 -7.37
CA ASP A 228 -5.46 10.55 -7.93
C ASP A 228 -5.09 11.79 -8.78
N ALA A 229 -4.20 12.65 -8.27
CA ALA A 229 -3.73 13.83 -9.00
C ALA A 229 -2.94 13.46 -10.26
N TYR A 230 -2.05 12.48 -10.18
CA TYR A 230 -1.24 11.99 -11.30
C TYR A 230 -2.11 11.43 -12.43
N ILE A 231 -3.13 10.63 -12.09
CA ILE A 231 -4.10 10.08 -13.04
C ILE A 231 -4.95 11.21 -13.63
N ALA A 232 -5.57 12.07 -12.80
CA ALA A 232 -6.45 13.14 -13.27
C ALA A 232 -5.74 14.13 -14.21
N ARG A 233 -4.46 14.43 -13.94
CA ARG A 233 -3.65 15.34 -14.77
C ARG A 233 -3.00 14.67 -15.97
N HIS A 234 -3.22 13.37 -16.15
CA HIS A 234 -2.61 12.57 -17.21
C HIS A 234 -1.08 12.67 -17.22
N GLU A 235 -0.47 12.75 -16.03
CA GLU A 235 0.97 12.96 -15.88
C GLU A 235 1.79 11.75 -16.37
N TYR A 236 1.15 10.59 -16.49
CA TYR A 236 1.66 9.38 -17.14
C TYR A 236 1.84 9.47 -18.66
N LEU A 237 1.31 10.52 -19.30
CA LEU A 237 1.46 10.77 -20.74
C LEU A 237 2.49 11.86 -21.01
N ILE A 238 3.15 11.77 -22.17
CA ILE A 238 3.96 12.86 -22.70
C ILE A 238 3.09 14.12 -22.90
N PRO A 239 3.64 15.33 -22.73
CA PRO A 239 2.85 16.57 -22.76
C PRO A 239 1.97 16.74 -24.02
N SER A 240 2.45 16.30 -25.18
CA SER A 240 1.72 16.39 -26.46
C SER A 240 0.51 15.46 -26.59
N LYS A 241 0.37 14.48 -25.69
CA LYS A 241 -0.70 13.47 -25.69
C LYS A 241 -1.70 13.64 -24.56
N ARG A 242 -1.47 14.61 -23.66
CA ARG A 242 -2.39 14.94 -22.57
C ARG A 242 -3.66 15.59 -23.16
N PRO A 243 -4.86 15.25 -22.66
CA PRO A 243 -6.07 15.96 -23.04
C PRO A 243 -5.92 17.46 -22.76
N ALA A 244 -6.49 18.31 -23.63
CA ALA A 244 -6.56 19.73 -23.36
C ALA A 244 -7.33 19.97 -22.05
N LYS A 245 -6.84 20.89 -21.21
CA LYS A 245 -7.58 21.32 -20.02
C LYS A 245 -8.89 21.97 -20.50
N VAL A 246 -10.01 21.31 -20.22
CA VAL A 246 -11.36 21.89 -20.37
C VAL A 246 -11.58 22.93 -19.29
#